data_AF-A0A1M6WBY5-F1
#
_entry.id   AF-A0A1M6WBY5-F1
#
_cell.length_a   1.000
_cell.length_b   1.000
_cell.length_c   1.000
_cell.angle_alpha   90.00
_cell.angle_beta   90.00
_cell.angle_gamma   90.00
#
_symmetry.space_group_name_H-M   'P 1'
#
loop_
_entity.id
_entity.type
_entity.pdbx_description
1 polymer ?
#
loop_
_entity_poly.entity_id
_entity_poly.type
_entity_poly.pdbx_seq_one_letter_code
_entity_poly.pdbx_strand_id
1 'polypeptide(L)'
;MHVFDKKLSEVKPWAILWLLAAVFGNPVYNVLAYMICDGLGYSAEVSTNVTQVSTGLYIVILLMIFGVRYVVYRIVYVVRFKEQMTTLFFIEAFAERHKFQLISLVTFFMWMGEVEGNVAGFFYFPITLGLTLTVTTVTINRLFRMSKYLAKNI
;
A
#
# COMPACT_ATOMS: atom_id res chain seq x y z
N MET A 1 28.19 11.13 -14.20
CA MET A 1 26.79 10.74 -13.94
C MET A 1 26.82 9.82 -12.72
N HIS A 2 26.30 10.24 -11.57
CA HIS A 2 26.31 9.40 -10.38
C HIS A 2 25.17 8.36 -10.49
N VAL A 3 25.52 7.08 -10.53
CA VAL A 3 24.56 5.99 -10.42
C VAL A 3 24.39 5.69 -8.94
N PHE A 4 23.15 5.76 -8.44
CA PHE A 4 22.81 5.30 -7.10
C PHE A 4 22.79 3.76 -7.12
N ASP A 5 23.97 3.17 -6.93
CA ASP A 5 24.15 1.73 -6.83
C ASP A 5 24.09 1.26 -5.38
N LYS A 6 23.51 0.07 -5.18
CA LYS A 6 23.33 -0.53 -3.86
C LYS A 6 23.39 -2.04 -3.98
N LYS A 7 24.24 -2.68 -3.17
CA LYS A 7 24.36 -4.15 -3.14
C LYS A 7 23.24 -4.76 -2.29
N LEU A 8 22.90 -6.03 -2.56
CA LEU A 8 21.88 -6.75 -1.79
C LEU A 8 22.23 -6.83 -0.29
N SER A 9 23.52 -7.00 0.03
CA SER A 9 24.04 -7.02 1.41
C SER A 9 23.83 -5.71 2.17
N GLU A 10 23.57 -4.61 1.47
CA GLU A 10 23.37 -3.28 2.03
C GLU A 10 21.88 -2.96 2.22
N VAL A 11 20.99 -3.79 1.67
CA VAL A 11 19.54 -3.61 1.78
C VAL A 11 19.14 -3.85 3.23
N LYS A 12 18.46 -2.85 3.78
CA LYS A 12 18.01 -2.89 5.16
C LYS A 12 16.92 -3.96 5.34
N PRO A 13 17.03 -4.88 6.32
CA PRO A 13 16.06 -5.96 6.49
C PRO A 13 14.64 -5.47 6.80
N TRP A 14 14.52 -4.32 7.45
CA TRP A 14 13.21 -3.68 7.71
C TRP A 14 12.51 -3.15 6.46
N ALA A 15 13.17 -3.12 5.29
CA ALA A 15 12.50 -2.83 4.03
C ALA A 15 11.36 -3.83 3.76
N ILE A 16 11.52 -5.10 4.13
CA ILE A 16 10.48 -6.12 3.99
C ILE A 16 9.24 -5.74 4.81
N LEU A 17 9.43 -5.33 6.07
CA LEU A 17 8.34 -4.88 6.94
C LEU A 17 7.59 -3.70 6.32
N TRP A 18 8.30 -2.74 5.74
CA TRP A 18 7.68 -1.59 5.10
C TRP A 18 6.98 -1.94 3.78
N LEU A 19 7.45 -2.94 3.05
CA LEU A 19 6.75 -3.46 1.88
C LEU A 19 5.45 -4.17 2.28
N LEU A 20 5.47 -4.98 3.34
CA LEU A 20 4.25 -5.59 3.88
C LEU A 20 3.25 -4.52 4.32
N ALA A 21 3.72 -3.49 5.02
CA ALA A 21 2.89 -2.33 5.36
C ALA A 21 2.38 -1.59 4.12
N ALA A 22 3.13 -1.58 3.01
CA ALA A 22 2.70 -0.96 1.77
C ALA A 22 1.64 -1.75 1.00
N VAL A 23 1.62 -3.08 1.18
CA VAL A 23 0.61 -3.99 0.63
C VAL A 23 -0.67 -3.91 1.45
N PHE A 24 -0.58 -4.24 2.74
CA PHE A 24 -1.74 -4.45 3.60
C PHE A 24 -2.17 -3.19 4.34
N GLY A 25 -1.25 -2.27 4.59
CA GLY A 25 -1.53 -1.07 5.37
C GLY A 25 -2.15 0.05 4.57
N ASN A 26 -2.42 -0.09 3.27
CA ASN A 26 -2.97 1.00 2.48
C ASN A 26 -4.51 1.03 2.55
N PRO A 27 -5.13 2.02 3.22
CA PRO A 27 -6.57 2.02 3.43
C PRO A 27 -7.36 2.14 2.12
N VAL A 28 -6.82 2.83 1.11
CA VAL A 28 -7.44 2.88 -0.23
C VAL A 28 -7.45 1.51 -0.87
N TYR A 29 -6.38 0.73 -0.70
CA TYR A 29 -6.28 -0.59 -1.32
C TYR A 29 -7.17 -1.60 -0.62
N ASN A 30 -7.29 -1.50 0.70
CA ASN A 30 -8.24 -2.30 1.44
C ASN A 30 -9.69 -2.07 0.95
N VAL A 31 -10.10 -0.82 0.74
CA VAL A 31 -11.43 -0.50 0.19
C VAL A 31 -11.58 -0.99 -1.26
N LEU A 32 -10.58 -0.75 -2.12
CA LEU A 32 -10.64 -1.21 -3.51
C LEU A 32 -10.70 -2.74 -3.61
N ALA A 33 -9.88 -3.44 -2.82
CA ALA A 33 -9.89 -4.90 -2.76
C ALA A 33 -11.22 -5.42 -2.22
N TYR A 34 -11.80 -4.77 -1.22
CA TYR A 34 -13.15 -5.07 -0.74
C TYR A 34 -14.20 -4.91 -1.84
N MET A 35 -14.22 -3.76 -2.53
CA MET A 35 -15.18 -3.51 -3.63
C MET A 35 -15.05 -4.52 -4.77
N ILE A 36 -13.82 -4.94 -5.10
CA ILE A 36 -13.58 -5.97 -6.11
C ILE A 36 -14.08 -7.34 -5.62
N CYS A 37 -13.80 -7.71 -4.37
CA CYS A 37 -14.30 -8.95 -3.78
C CYS A 37 -15.83 -8.98 -3.77
N ASP A 38 -16.48 -7.90 -3.32
CA ASP A 38 -17.93 -7.78 -3.27
C ASP A 38 -18.54 -7.85 -4.69
N GLY A 39 -18.00 -7.09 -5.64
CA GLY A 39 -18.45 -7.11 -7.04
C GLY A 39 -18.25 -8.45 -7.77
N LEU A 40 -17.33 -9.30 -7.30
CA LEU A 40 -17.10 -10.65 -7.84
C LEU A 40 -17.84 -11.75 -7.06
N GLY A 41 -18.62 -11.39 -6.02
CA GLY A 41 -19.34 -12.37 -5.19
C GLY A 41 -18.42 -13.19 -4.29
N TYR A 42 -17.27 -12.64 -3.89
CA TYR A 42 -16.33 -13.27 -2.96
C TYR A 42 -16.64 -12.94 -1.49
N SER A 43 -17.82 -12.40 -1.19
CA SER A 43 -18.38 -12.28 0.15
C SER A 43 -19.19 -13.54 0.50
N ALA A 44 -19.25 -13.91 1.79
CA ALA A 44 -20.16 -14.96 2.24
C ALA A 44 -21.02 -14.46 3.42
N GLU A 45 -22.33 -14.64 3.30
CA GLU A 45 -23.28 -14.29 4.35
C GLU A 45 -23.36 -15.42 5.38
N VAL A 46 -22.92 -15.17 6.61
CA VAL A 46 -23.05 -16.11 7.74
C VAL A 46 -24.21 -15.66 8.62
N SER A 47 -25.44 -15.67 8.11
CA SER A 47 -26.76 -15.48 8.78
C SER A 47 -27.01 -14.22 9.64
N THR A 48 -26.03 -13.69 10.36
CA THR A 48 -26.03 -12.48 11.18
C THR A 48 -24.72 -11.70 11.00
N ASN A 49 -23.59 -12.39 10.87
CA ASN A 49 -22.31 -11.79 10.48
C ASN A 49 -22.09 -11.98 8.98
N VAL A 50 -21.65 -10.93 8.29
CA VAL A 50 -21.23 -11.05 6.89
C VAL A 50 -19.71 -11.16 6.89
N THR A 51 -19.18 -12.26 6.35
CA THR A 51 -17.76 -12.28 5.95
C THR A 51 -17.65 -11.34 4.76
N GLN A 52 -16.95 -10.23 4.98
CA GLN A 52 -16.90 -9.16 4.00
C GLN A 52 -16.18 -9.58 2.73
N VAL A 53 -15.18 -10.44 2.86
CA VAL A 53 -14.35 -10.94 1.77
C VAL A 53 -13.82 -12.33 2.08
N SER A 54 -13.62 -13.14 1.04
CA SER A 54 -12.78 -14.32 1.11
C SER A 54 -11.32 -13.90 1.30
N THR A 55 -10.77 -14.19 2.47
CA THR A 55 -9.42 -13.75 2.88
C THR A 55 -8.33 -14.06 1.86
N GLY A 56 -8.34 -15.27 1.28
CA GLY A 56 -7.36 -15.68 0.29
C GLY A 56 -7.41 -14.81 -0.97
N LEU A 57 -8.62 -14.61 -1.52
CA LEU A 57 -8.83 -13.81 -2.73
C LEU A 57 -8.55 -12.32 -2.46
N TYR A 58 -8.92 -11.84 -1.27
CA TYR A 58 -8.64 -10.48 -0.83
C TYR A 58 -7.14 -10.17 -0.80
N ILE A 59 -6.33 -11.06 -0.23
CA ILE A 59 -4.86 -10.93 -0.22
C ILE A 59 -4.30 -10.92 -1.65
N VAL A 60 -4.80 -11.79 -2.53
CA VAL A 60 -4.35 -11.83 -3.93
C VAL A 60 -4.66 -10.51 -4.64
N ILE A 61 -5.87 -9.95 -4.45
CA ILE A 61 -6.24 -8.65 -5.03
C ILE A 61 -5.37 -7.52 -4.48
N LEU A 62 -5.10 -7.49 -3.18
CA LEU A 62 -4.20 -6.51 -2.57
C LEU A 62 -2.78 -6.57 -3.19
N LEU A 63 -2.25 -7.77 -3.40
CA LEU A 63 -0.95 -7.97 -4.05
C LEU A 63 -0.96 -7.49 -5.50
N MET A 64 -2.05 -7.72 -6.25
CA MET A 64 -2.20 -7.21 -7.62
C MET A 64 -2.23 -5.68 -7.66
N ILE A 65 -3.04 -5.04 -6.81
CA ILE A 65 -3.12 -3.57 -6.69
C ILE A 65 -1.75 -3.00 -6.32
N PHE A 66 -1.07 -3.61 -5.36
CA PHE A 66 0.28 -3.22 -4.97
C PHE A 66 1.28 -3.35 -6.13
N GLY A 67 1.23 -4.45 -6.89
CA GLY A 67 2.09 -4.69 -8.04
C GLY A 67 1.91 -3.63 -9.12
N VAL A 68 0.66 -3.32 -9.50
CA VAL A 68 0.35 -2.24 -10.45
C VAL A 68 0.90 -0.90 -9.94
N ARG A 69 0.67 -0.57 -8.67
CA ARG A 69 1.20 0.65 -8.06
C ARG A 69 2.72 0.70 -8.14
N TYR A 70 3.40 -0.37 -7.76
CA TYR A 70 4.87 -0.46 -7.80
C TYR A 70 5.41 -0.19 -9.21
N VAL A 71 4.80 -0.80 -10.24
CA VAL A 71 5.15 -0.58 -11.65
C VAL A 71 4.93 0.89 -12.05
N VAL A 72 3.79 1.47 -11.71
CA VAL A 72 3.50 2.89 -12.02
C VAL A 72 4.54 3.81 -11.38
N TYR A 73 4.87 3.62 -10.09
CA TYR A 73 5.92 4.42 -9.45
C TYR A 73 7.27 4.21 -10.11
N ARG A 74 7.63 2.96 -10.46
CA ARG A 74 8.90 2.68 -11.13
C ARG A 74 8.99 3.43 -12.46
N ILE A 75 7.94 3.41 -13.27
CA ILE A 75 7.88 4.13 -14.56
C ILE A 75 8.04 5.63 -14.34
N VAL A 76 7.25 6.22 -13.42
CA VAL A 76 7.32 7.67 -13.12
C VAL A 76 8.73 8.07 -12.66
N TYR A 77 9.38 7.25 -11.84
CA TYR A 77 10.75 7.51 -11.39
C TYR A 77 11.78 7.36 -12.51
N VAL A 78 11.68 6.31 -13.35
CA VAL A 78 12.58 6.11 -14.49
C VAL A 78 12.49 7.28 -15.47
N VAL A 79 11.28 7.71 -15.81
CA VAL A 79 11.04 8.86 -16.70
C VAL A 79 11.61 10.15 -16.11
N ARG A 80 11.43 10.38 -14.81
CA ARG A 80 11.87 11.63 -14.14
C ARG A 80 13.36 11.67 -13.85
N PHE A 81 14.00 10.54 -13.57
CA PHE A 81 15.40 10.47 -13.11
C PHE A 81 16.35 9.75 -14.09
N LYS A 82 15.90 9.48 -15.33
CA LYS A 82 16.72 8.96 -16.44
C LYS A 82 17.68 7.83 -16.02
N GLU A 83 17.13 6.79 -15.41
CA GLU A 83 17.83 5.54 -15.04
C GLU A 83 18.97 5.63 -14.01
N GLN A 84 19.06 6.73 -13.25
CA GLN A 84 20.14 6.89 -12.26
C GLN A 84 20.03 5.98 -11.01
N MET A 85 19.08 5.04 -10.96
CA MET A 85 18.82 4.19 -9.78
C MET A 85 18.71 2.72 -10.11
N THR A 86 19.41 1.89 -9.34
CA THR A 86 19.26 0.44 -9.40
C THR A 86 17.91 -0.02 -8.84
N THR A 87 17.51 -1.25 -9.16
CA THR A 87 16.29 -1.87 -8.65
C THR A 87 16.28 -1.97 -7.12
N LEU A 88 17.40 -2.35 -6.51
CA LEU A 88 17.51 -2.48 -5.06
C LEU A 88 17.39 -1.13 -4.35
N PHE A 89 18.06 -0.10 -4.85
CA PHE A 89 17.94 1.25 -4.31
C PHE A 89 16.49 1.76 -4.38
N PHE A 90 15.82 1.56 -5.52
CA PHE A 90 14.43 1.95 -5.69
C PHE A 90 13.49 1.21 -4.74
N ILE A 91 13.64 -0.11 -4.57
CA ILE A 91 12.78 -0.91 -3.68
C ILE A 91 12.88 -0.40 -2.25
N GLU A 92 14.09 -0.18 -1.75
CA GLU A 92 14.29 0.32 -0.38
C GLU A 92 13.78 1.76 -0.22
N ALA A 93 14.06 2.61 -1.20
CA ALA A 93 13.55 3.98 -1.21
C ALA A 93 12.02 4.00 -1.24
N PHE A 94 11.40 3.12 -2.03
CA PHE A 94 9.95 2.93 -2.08
C PHE A 94 9.43 2.47 -0.71
N ALA A 95 10.00 1.40 -0.15
CA ALA A 95 9.61 0.83 1.13
C ALA A 95 9.61 1.88 2.26
N GLU A 96 10.72 2.62 2.42
CA GLU A 96 10.86 3.67 3.46
C GLU A 96 9.79 4.77 3.41
N ARG A 97 9.22 5.04 2.23
CA ARG A 97 8.16 6.06 2.07
C ARG A 97 6.82 5.56 2.56
N HIS A 98 6.60 4.25 2.54
CA HIS A 98 5.34 3.61 2.91
C HIS A 98 5.29 3.16 4.37
N LYS A 99 6.36 3.34 5.17
CA LYS A 99 6.36 2.94 6.59
C LYS A 99 5.20 3.48 7.44
N PHE A 100 4.64 4.65 7.11
CA PHE A 100 3.49 5.22 7.83
C PHE A 100 2.18 4.46 7.57
N GLN A 101 2.13 3.64 6.51
CA GLN A 101 1.00 2.76 6.24
C GLN A 101 0.89 1.64 7.29
N LEU A 102 1.92 1.43 8.11
CA LEU A 102 1.84 0.52 9.25
C LEU A 102 0.70 0.91 10.21
N ILE A 103 0.46 2.21 10.41
CA ILE A 103 -0.60 2.69 11.31
C ILE A 103 -1.98 2.27 10.78
N SER A 104 -2.16 2.30 9.47
CA SER A 104 -3.40 1.92 8.81
C SER A 104 -3.53 0.42 8.53
N LEU A 105 -2.60 -0.42 9.02
CA LEU A 105 -2.72 -1.87 8.98
C LEU A 105 -3.98 -2.38 9.69
N VAL A 106 -4.50 -1.62 10.65
CA VAL A 106 -5.80 -1.90 11.28
C VAL A 106 -6.92 -2.05 10.25
N THR A 107 -6.89 -1.30 9.14
CA THR A 107 -7.92 -1.39 8.09
C THR A 107 -7.91 -2.73 7.38
N PHE A 108 -6.75 -3.38 7.22
CA PHE A 108 -6.68 -4.72 6.65
C PHE A 108 -7.46 -5.72 7.50
N PHE A 109 -7.26 -5.70 8.82
CA PHE A 109 -7.95 -6.60 9.74
C PHE A 109 -9.45 -6.31 9.83
N MET A 110 -9.84 -5.03 9.78
CA MET A 110 -11.25 -4.63 9.76
C MET A 110 -11.96 -5.22 8.54
N TRP A 111 -11.45 -4.98 7.34
CA TRP A 111 -12.10 -5.45 6.10
C TRP A 111 -11.97 -6.96 5.85
N MET A 112 -11.04 -7.64 6.53
CA MET A 112 -10.92 -9.11 6.52
C MET A 112 -11.84 -9.79 7.54
N GLY A 113 -12.30 -9.06 8.57
CA GLY A 113 -13.08 -9.61 9.66
C GLY A 113 -14.54 -9.91 9.30
N GLU A 114 -15.19 -10.72 10.13
CA GLU A 114 -16.63 -10.93 10.09
C GLU A 114 -17.32 -9.83 10.88
N VAL A 115 -18.29 -9.16 10.27
CA VAL A 115 -19.01 -8.08 10.94
C VAL A 115 -20.42 -7.90 10.36
N GLU A 116 -21.34 -7.39 11.17
CA GLU A 116 -22.64 -6.93 10.69
C GLU A 116 -22.47 -5.75 9.70
N GLY A 117 -23.29 -5.71 8.65
CA GLY A 117 -23.19 -4.70 7.59
C GLY A 117 -23.41 -3.25 8.08
N ASN A 118 -24.23 -3.05 9.11
CA ASN A 118 -24.42 -1.77 9.79
C ASN A 118 -23.12 -1.28 10.44
N VAL A 119 -22.39 -2.13 11.16
CA VAL A 119 -21.12 -1.79 11.84
C VAL A 119 -20.06 -1.45 10.82
N ALA A 120 -20.01 -2.18 9.70
CA ALA A 120 -19.12 -1.86 8.59
C ALA A 120 -19.37 -0.43 8.04
N GLY A 121 -20.63 -0.10 7.77
CA GLY A 121 -21.01 1.21 7.26
C GLY A 121 -20.76 2.35 8.25
N PHE A 122 -21.13 2.17 9.53
CA PHE A 122 -21.06 3.23 10.55
C PHE A 122 -19.67 3.42 11.17
N PHE A 123 -18.86 2.36 11.26
CA PHE A 123 -17.54 2.43 11.91
C PHE A 123 -16.40 2.21 10.93
N TYR A 124 -16.44 1.15 10.12
CA TYR A 124 -15.27 0.77 9.31
C TYR A 124 -15.01 1.79 8.21
N PHE A 125 -16.07 2.25 7.53
CA PHE A 125 -15.94 3.21 6.46
C PHE A 125 -15.42 4.58 6.94
N PRO A 126 -15.95 5.23 7.99
CA PRO A 126 -15.41 6.50 8.49
C PRO A 126 -13.96 6.40 8.99
N ILE A 127 -13.60 5.32 9.70
CA ILE A 127 -12.22 5.10 10.15
C ILE A 127 -11.28 4.96 8.95
N THR A 128 -11.68 4.16 7.95
CA THR A 128 -10.88 3.94 6.75
C THR A 128 -10.72 5.23 5.92
N LEU A 129 -11.76 6.07 5.86
CA LEU A 129 -11.71 7.38 5.21
C LEU A 129 -10.74 8.33 5.94
N GLY A 130 -10.82 8.43 7.27
CA GLY A 130 -9.90 9.25 8.06
C GLY A 130 -8.44 8.82 7.92
N LEU A 131 -8.18 7.50 7.94
CA LEU A 131 -6.86 6.94 7.68
C LEU A 131 -6.41 7.18 6.24
N THR A 132 -7.32 7.09 5.27
CA THR A 132 -7.02 7.40 3.87
C THR A 132 -6.52 8.83 3.71
N LEU A 133 -7.25 9.80 4.24
CA LEU A 133 -6.86 11.21 4.13
C LEU A 133 -5.51 11.49 4.78
N THR A 134 -5.29 10.96 5.98
CA THR A 134 -4.04 11.19 6.73
C THR A 134 -2.85 10.46 6.11
N VAL A 135 -2.93 9.15 5.91
CA VAL A 135 -1.83 8.32 5.44
C VAL A 135 -1.47 8.59 3.98
N THR A 136 -2.47 8.86 3.13
CA THR A 136 -2.22 9.18 1.72
C THR A 136 -1.53 10.53 1.60
N THR A 137 -2.00 11.55 2.32
CA THR A 137 -1.35 12.87 2.34
C THR A 137 0.10 12.79 2.80
N VAL A 138 0.37 12.04 3.88
CA VAL A 138 1.73 11.84 4.39
C VAL A 138 2.60 11.08 3.36
N THR A 139 2.08 10.01 2.76
CA THR A 139 2.83 9.21 1.79
C THR A 139 3.18 10.04 0.55
N ILE A 140 2.21 10.77 -0.01
CA ILE A 140 2.40 11.66 -1.17
C ILE A 140 3.43 12.75 -0.85
N ASN A 141 3.30 13.44 0.29
CA ASN A 141 4.25 14.47 0.70
C ASN A 141 5.70 13.94 0.80
N ARG A 142 5.87 12.72 1.32
CA ARG A 142 7.20 12.09 1.43
C ARG A 142 7.77 11.68 0.08
N LEU A 143 6.93 11.23 -0.85
CA LEU A 143 7.32 10.90 -2.22
C LEU A 143 7.77 12.15 -2.98
N PHE A 144 7.04 13.27 -2.89
CA PHE A 144 7.44 14.53 -3.52
C PHE A 144 8.76 15.08 -2.96
N ARG A 145 8.96 15.01 -1.64
CA ARG A 145 10.23 15.42 -1.00
C ARG A 145 11.42 14.60 -1.47
N MET A 146 11.24 13.30 -1.71
CA MET A 146 12.29 12.45 -2.28
C MET A 146 12.71 12.93 -3.68
N SER A 147 11.73 13.28 -4.52
CA SER A 147 12.03 13.79 -5.86
C SER A 147 12.87 15.07 -5.81
N LYS A 148 12.61 15.96 -4.84
CA LYS A 148 13.39 17.20 -4.64
C LYS A 148 14.80 16.92 -4.15
N TYR A 149 14.98 15.99 -3.21
CA TYR A 149 16.31 15.64 -2.68
C TYR A 149 17.19 15.02 -3.77
N LEU A 150 16.64 14.10 -4.54
CA LEU A 150 17.33 13.48 -5.66
C LEU A 150 17.64 14.49 -6.75
N ALA A 151 16.71 15.38 -7.09
CA ALA A 151 16.94 16.44 -8.08
C ALA A 151 17.97 17.50 -7.65
N LYS A 152 18.16 17.73 -6.34
CA LYS A 152 19.14 18.72 -5.82
C LYS A 152 20.58 18.16 -5.78
N ASN A 153 20.74 16.84 -5.77
CA ASN A 153 22.03 16.16 -5.70
C ASN A 153 22.46 15.57 -7.06
N ILE A 154 21.79 15.98 -8.15
CA ILE A 154 22.19 15.79 -9.55
C ILE A 154 22.78 17.10 -10.03
#